data_AF-C5KHT9-F1
#
_entry.id   AF-C5KHT9-F1
#
_cell.length_a   1.000
_cell.length_b   1.000
_cell.length_c   1.000
_cell.angle_alpha   90.00
_cell.angle_beta   90.00
_cell.angle_gamma   90.00
#
_symmetry.space_group_name_H-M   'P 1'
#
loop_
_entity.id
_entity.type
_entity.pdbx_description
1 polymer ?
#
loop_
_entity_poly.entity_id
_entity_poly.type
_entity_poly.pdbx_seq_one_letter_code
_entity_poly.pdbx_strand_id
1 'polypeptide(L)'
;MSHHSLNPYASDAKDSTSSPKHNELDAFRIDVSHQEMSMIMLELEKFCSTCPEDTWIPLDDGIQWLCNSLGYEDKDEFEDAIKGSFRDFLSKLPQFEMEEQQDGKWYFKPIALKEE
;
A
#
# COMPACT_ATOMS: atom_id res chain seq x y z
N MET A 1 -0.41 33.05 -64.10
CA MET A 1 -0.41 31.58 -64.14
C MET A 1 0.69 31.14 -63.19
N SER A 2 0.29 30.91 -61.93
CA SER A 2 1.19 30.95 -60.78
C SER A 2 1.64 29.55 -60.36
N HIS A 3 2.96 29.43 -60.24
CA HIS A 3 3.76 28.60 -59.33
C HIS A 3 3.48 27.10 -59.23
N HIS A 4 4.41 26.38 -59.86
CA HIS A 4 4.92 25.07 -59.47
C HIS A 4 5.46 25.13 -58.03
N SER A 5 4.95 24.29 -57.12
CA SER A 5 5.70 23.87 -55.94
C SER A 5 5.19 22.51 -55.46
N LEU A 6 5.98 21.47 -55.75
CA LEU A 6 5.88 20.17 -55.10
C LEU A 6 6.35 20.29 -53.63
N ASN A 7 5.91 19.29 -52.86
CA ASN A 7 6.46 18.79 -51.59
C ASN A 7 5.72 19.20 -50.29
N PRO A 8 4.65 18.48 -49.91
CA PRO A 8 4.23 18.43 -48.52
C PRO A 8 5.25 17.58 -47.74
N TYR A 9 6.09 18.28 -46.99
CA TYR A 9 7.04 17.77 -46.01
C TYR A 9 6.37 16.71 -45.11
N ALA A 10 6.78 15.45 -45.30
CA ALA A 10 6.68 14.43 -44.27
C ALA A 10 7.58 14.87 -43.11
N SER A 11 7.00 14.96 -41.92
CA SER A 11 7.72 15.03 -40.66
C SER A 11 6.94 14.25 -39.64
N ASP A 12 7.21 12.96 -39.67
CA ASP A 12 7.68 12.20 -38.53
C ASP A 12 7.59 12.88 -37.16
N ALA A 13 6.92 12.14 -36.28
CA ALA A 13 7.30 11.93 -34.90
C ALA A 13 7.62 13.20 -34.10
N LYS A 14 6.58 13.75 -33.44
CA LYS A 14 6.80 14.35 -32.13
C LYS A 14 7.15 13.23 -31.15
N ASP A 15 8.44 12.90 -31.11
CA ASP A 15 9.11 12.51 -29.88
C ASP A 15 8.86 13.64 -28.87
N SER A 16 7.91 13.39 -27.97
CA SER A 16 7.84 14.06 -26.68
C SER A 16 8.24 13.02 -25.67
N THR A 17 9.56 12.85 -25.54
CA THR A 17 10.25 12.81 -24.25
C THR A 17 9.31 12.96 -23.05
N SER A 18 8.84 11.81 -22.58
CA SER A 18 8.83 11.52 -21.16
C SER A 18 8.97 10.04 -21.02
N SER A 19 10.22 9.60 -20.89
CA SER A 19 10.51 8.47 -20.02
C SER A 19 9.68 8.69 -18.76
N PRO A 20 8.73 7.81 -18.40
CA PRO A 20 8.42 7.69 -17.00
C PRO A 20 9.72 7.17 -16.39
N LYS A 21 10.49 8.09 -15.80
CA LYS A 21 11.53 7.72 -14.85
C LYS A 21 10.82 6.76 -13.92
N HIS A 22 11.26 5.50 -13.93
CA HIS A 22 10.91 4.53 -12.92
C HIS A 22 11.10 5.24 -11.59
N ASN A 23 9.98 5.65 -11.02
CA ASN A 23 9.93 6.19 -9.69
C ASN A 23 10.13 4.94 -8.84
N GLU A 24 11.37 4.65 -8.43
CA GLU A 24 11.66 3.53 -7.52
C GLU A 24 11.02 3.75 -6.12
N LEU A 25 10.24 4.83 -5.98
CA LEU A 25 9.36 5.16 -4.85
C LEU A 25 7.87 4.87 -5.15
N ASP A 26 7.50 4.43 -6.36
CA ASP A 26 6.11 4.08 -6.73
C ASP A 26 5.65 2.74 -6.16
N ALA A 27 6.55 1.94 -5.61
CA ALA A 27 6.21 0.66 -4.97
C ALA A 27 5.42 0.85 -3.64
N PHE A 28 5.36 2.08 -3.13
CA PHE A 28 4.71 2.42 -1.86
C PHE A 28 3.64 3.51 -2.00
N ARG A 29 3.03 3.70 -3.19
CA ARG A 29 1.84 4.55 -3.33
C ARG A 29 0.63 3.86 -2.71
N ILE A 30 0.58 3.84 -1.38
CA ILE A 30 -0.65 3.65 -0.64
C ILE A 30 -1.41 4.98 -0.78
N ASP A 31 -2.46 5.00 -1.60
CA ASP A 31 -3.25 6.20 -1.88
C ASP A 31 -4.28 6.43 -0.76
N VAL A 32 -3.74 6.52 0.46
CA VAL A 32 -4.46 6.78 1.72
C VAL A 32 -4.05 8.16 2.21
N SER A 33 -5.00 8.92 2.75
CA SER A 33 -4.67 10.19 3.38
C SER A 33 -3.65 9.96 4.49
N HIS A 34 -2.59 10.77 4.58
CA HIS A 34 -1.56 10.64 5.62
C HIS A 34 -2.17 10.60 7.04
N GLN A 35 -3.31 11.26 7.25
CA GLN A 35 -4.06 11.21 8.51
C GLN A 35 -4.67 9.83 8.79
N GLU A 36 -5.30 9.21 7.79
CA GLU A 36 -5.86 7.86 7.92
C GLU A 36 -4.75 6.84 8.13
N MET A 37 -3.63 6.96 7.40
CA MET A 37 -2.45 6.13 7.60
C MET A 37 -1.97 6.19 9.05
N SER A 38 -1.82 7.40 9.61
CA SER A 38 -1.42 7.56 11.00
C SER A 38 -2.42 6.98 11.99
N MET A 39 -3.73 7.07 11.71
CA MET A 39 -4.77 6.47 12.56
C MET A 39 -4.71 4.94 12.52
N ILE A 40 -4.58 4.35 11.33
CA ILE A 40 -4.44 2.90 11.14
C ILE A 40 -3.20 2.39 11.89
N MET A 41 -2.06 3.05 11.71
CA MET A 41 -0.82 2.67 12.39
C MET A 41 -0.95 2.77 13.91
N LEU A 42 -1.50 3.87 14.41
CA LEU A 42 -1.71 4.07 15.85
C LEU A 42 -2.61 2.99 16.46
N GLU A 43 -3.71 2.64 15.79
CA GLU A 43 -4.62 1.59 16.28
C GLU A 43 -4.01 0.19 16.16
N LEU A 44 -3.24 -0.07 15.10
CA LEU A 44 -2.52 -1.32 14.92
C LEU A 44 -1.43 -1.50 15.99
N GLU A 45 -0.70 -0.44 16.34
CA GLU A 45 0.28 -0.43 17.43
C GLU A 45 -0.37 -0.63 18.80
N LYS A 46 -1.52 0.00 19.06
CA LYS A 46 -2.31 -0.23 20.27
C LYS A 46 -2.75 -1.68 20.36
N PHE A 47 -3.27 -2.24 19.28
CA PHE A 47 -3.66 -3.65 19.21
C PHE A 47 -2.48 -4.57 19.50
N CYS A 48 -1.34 -4.33 18.85
CA CYS A 48 -0.10 -5.06 19.12
C CYS A 48 0.35 -4.95 20.58
N SER A 49 0.15 -3.78 21.22
CA SER A 49 0.47 -3.56 22.63
C SER A 49 -0.46 -4.31 23.59
N THR A 50 -1.64 -4.75 23.15
CA THR A 50 -2.50 -5.65 23.93
C THR A 50 -2.10 -7.11 23.83
N CYS A 51 -1.31 -7.46 22.80
CA CYS A 51 -0.79 -8.80 22.58
C CYS A 51 0.57 -8.98 23.27
N PRO A 52 0.94 -10.21 23.65
CA PRO A 52 2.29 -10.48 24.13
C PRO A 52 3.33 -10.24 23.04
N GLU A 53 4.51 -9.78 23.44
CA GLU A 53 5.67 -9.64 22.55
C GLU A 53 5.97 -10.97 21.83
N ASP A 54 6.32 -10.90 20.54
CA ASP A 54 6.61 -12.06 19.66
C ASP A 54 5.42 -13.01 19.39
N THR A 55 4.18 -12.56 19.62
CA THR A 55 2.99 -13.35 19.25
C THR A 55 2.62 -13.11 17.79
N TRP A 56 2.42 -14.20 17.04
CA TRP A 56 1.81 -14.17 15.72
C TRP A 56 0.31 -13.92 15.83
N ILE A 57 -0.14 -12.82 15.26
CA ILE A 57 -1.52 -12.38 15.32
C ILE A 57 -2.20 -12.74 13.99
N PRO A 58 -3.37 -13.39 14.00
CA PRO A 58 -4.12 -13.64 12.77
C PRO A 58 -4.40 -12.33 12.05
N LEU A 59 -4.23 -12.33 10.73
CA LEU A 59 -4.53 -11.16 9.91
C LEU A 59 -6.00 -10.74 10.03
N ASP A 60 -6.90 -11.71 10.25
CA ASP A 60 -8.34 -11.48 10.46
C ASP A 60 -8.62 -10.70 11.76
N ASP A 61 -8.02 -11.10 12.88
CA ASP A 61 -8.15 -10.37 14.16
C ASP A 61 -7.65 -8.93 14.04
N GLY A 62 -6.54 -8.71 13.34
CA GLY A 62 -5.99 -7.37 13.11
C GLY A 62 -6.92 -6.47 12.31
N ILE A 63 -7.51 -6.99 11.22
CA ILE A 63 -8.45 -6.19 10.42
C ILE A 63 -9.76 -5.96 11.17
N GLN A 64 -10.29 -6.96 11.88
CA GLN A 64 -11.51 -6.79 12.68
C GLN A 64 -11.32 -5.73 13.77
N TRP A 65 -10.15 -5.69 14.41
CA TRP A 65 -9.82 -4.64 15.37
C TRP A 65 -9.83 -3.25 14.71
N LEU A 66 -9.16 -3.12 13.56
CA LEU A 66 -9.09 -1.85 12.83
C LEU A 66 -10.47 -1.39 12.37
N CYS A 67 -11.29 -2.28 11.81
CA CYS A 67 -12.66 -1.96 11.41
C CYS A 67 -13.47 -1.44 12.60
N ASN A 68 -13.45 -2.16 13.73
CA ASN A 68 -14.17 -1.76 14.92
C ASN A 68 -13.64 -0.46 15.55
N SER A 69 -12.32 -0.21 15.54
CA SER A 69 -11.73 0.98 16.17
C SER A 69 -11.88 2.24 15.31
N LEU A 70 -11.74 2.10 13.99
CA LEU A 70 -11.79 3.22 13.04
C LEU A 70 -13.20 3.45 12.47
N GLY A 71 -14.12 2.54 12.73
CA GLY A 71 -15.53 2.65 12.35
C GLY A 71 -15.83 2.16 10.93
N TYR A 72 -15.00 1.28 10.37
CA TYR A 72 -15.30 0.61 9.10
C TYR A 72 -16.31 -0.52 9.33
N GLU A 73 -17.28 -0.68 8.42
CA GLU A 73 -18.32 -1.72 8.52
C GLU A 73 -17.71 -3.12 8.47
N ASP A 74 -16.81 -3.37 7.51
CA ASP A 74 -16.16 -4.65 7.30
C ASP A 74 -14.74 -4.51 6.72
N LYS A 75 -14.09 -5.67 6.53
CA LYS A 75 -12.80 -5.79 5.83
C LYS A 75 -12.83 -5.15 4.44
N ASP A 76 -13.88 -5.40 3.65
CA ASP A 76 -13.97 -4.87 2.28
C ASP A 76 -13.98 -3.33 2.26
N GLU A 77 -14.68 -2.69 3.21
CA GLU A 77 -14.70 -1.22 3.32
C GLU A 77 -13.32 -0.66 3.71
N PHE A 78 -12.63 -1.33 4.65
CA PHE A 78 -11.26 -0.97 4.99
C PHE A 78 -10.31 -1.14 3.79
N GLU A 79 -10.38 -2.25 3.06
CA GLU A 79 -9.54 -2.53 1.89
C GLU A 79 -9.80 -1.56 0.73
N ASP A 80 -11.05 -1.09 0.56
CA ASP A 80 -11.39 -0.02 -0.38
C ASP A 80 -10.76 1.32 0.07
N ALA A 81 -10.84 1.65 1.36
CA ALA A 81 -10.24 2.86 1.92
C ALA A 81 -8.71 2.87 1.75
N ILE A 82 -8.04 1.73 1.94
CA ILE A 82 -6.59 1.59 1.72
C ILE A 82 -6.20 1.32 0.25
N LYS A 83 -7.19 1.22 -0.64
CA LYS A 83 -7.06 0.91 -2.08
C LYS A 83 -6.19 -0.33 -2.33
N GLY A 84 -6.35 -1.34 -1.50
CA GLY A 84 -5.54 -2.56 -1.54
C GLY A 84 -5.90 -3.53 -0.43
N SER A 85 -5.31 -4.72 -0.45
CA SER A 85 -5.58 -5.70 0.59
C SER A 85 -4.78 -5.39 1.87
N PHE A 86 -5.35 -5.67 3.03
CA PHE A 86 -4.68 -5.43 4.32
C PHE A 86 -3.36 -6.20 4.43
N ARG A 87 -3.31 -7.40 3.84
CA ARG A 87 -2.08 -8.18 3.68
C ARG A 87 -1.00 -7.42 2.89
N ASP A 88 -1.35 -6.84 1.75
CA ASP A 88 -0.40 -6.09 0.93
C ASP A 88 0.07 -4.83 1.65
N PHE A 89 -0.84 -4.16 2.35
CA PHE A 89 -0.54 -3.02 3.21
C PHE A 89 0.49 -3.37 4.30
N LEU A 90 0.26 -4.44 5.08
CA LEU A 90 1.20 -4.88 6.10
C LEU A 90 2.54 -5.33 5.49
N SER A 91 2.52 -6.00 4.33
CA SER A 91 3.75 -6.41 3.63
C SER A 91 4.66 -5.25 3.23
N LYS A 92 4.10 -4.06 3.09
CA LYS A 92 4.84 -2.83 2.75
C LYS A 92 5.46 -2.17 3.97
N LEU A 93 5.09 -2.58 5.17
CA LEU A 93 5.57 -1.98 6.41
C LEU A 93 6.76 -2.77 6.95
N PRO A 94 7.97 -2.17 7.04
CA PRO A 94 9.17 -2.87 7.50
C PRO A 94 9.13 -3.24 8.99
N GLN A 95 8.20 -2.65 9.75
CA GLN A 95 8.00 -2.92 11.17
C GLN A 95 7.09 -4.13 11.44
N PHE A 96 6.55 -4.77 10.40
CA PHE A 96 5.70 -5.94 10.55
C PHE A 96 6.29 -7.12 9.77
N GLU A 97 6.34 -8.28 10.41
CA GLU A 97 6.64 -9.54 9.75
C GLU A 97 5.33 -10.24 9.42
N MET A 98 5.25 -10.87 8.25
CA MET A 98 4.09 -11.67 7.86
C MET A 98 4.52 -13.08 7.49
N GLU A 99 3.74 -14.05 7.93
CA GLU A 99 3.98 -15.46 7.63
C GLU A 99 2.66 -16.19 7.41
N GLU A 100 2.62 -17.06 6.40
CA GLU A 100 1.53 -18.03 6.24
C GLU A 100 1.83 -19.24 7.13
N GLN A 101 0.95 -19.51 8.08
CA GLN A 101 1.10 -20.65 9.00
C GLN A 101 0.52 -21.92 8.38
N GLN A 102 0.80 -23.08 8.99
CA GLN A 102 0.41 -24.41 8.48
C GLN A 102 -1.11 -24.60 8.24
N ASP A 103 -1.95 -23.75 8.83
CA ASP A 103 -3.42 -23.73 8.63
C ASP A 103 -3.83 -23.06 7.30
N GLY A 104 -2.89 -22.50 6.54
CA GLY A 104 -3.16 -21.72 5.32
C GLY A 104 -3.70 -20.31 5.59
N LYS A 105 -3.55 -19.83 6.84
CA LYS A 105 -3.92 -18.49 7.27
C LYS A 105 -2.70 -17.60 7.40
N TRP A 106 -2.89 -16.32 7.12
CA TRP A 106 -1.87 -15.30 7.26
C TRP A 106 -1.85 -14.75 8.67
N TYR A 107 -0.65 -14.64 9.22
CA TYR A 107 -0.39 -14.03 10.51
C TYR A 107 0.62 -12.91 10.33
N PHE A 108 0.55 -11.93 11.20
CA PHE A 108 1.52 -10.86 11.28
C PHE A 108 2.01 -10.68 12.71
N LYS A 109 3.21 -10.13 12.87
CA LYS A 109 3.71 -9.70 14.16
C LYS A 109 4.49 -8.39 14.04
N PRO A 110 4.42 -7.50 15.03
CA PRO A 110 5.29 -6.33 15.07
C PRO A 110 6.74 -6.80 15.27
N ILE A 111 7.61 -6.42 14.35
CA ILE A 111 9.05 -6.47 14.56
C ILE A 111 9.36 -5.24 15.39
N ALA A 112 9.81 -5.42 16.64
CA ALA A 112 10.38 -4.32 17.39
C ALA A 112 11.56 -3.77 16.57
N LEU A 113 11.35 -2.64 15.88
CA LEU A 113 12.42 -1.91 15.23
C LEU A 113 13.44 -1.61 16.33
N LYS A 114 14.57 -2.32 16.30
CA LYS A 114 15.72 -1.93 17.10
C LYS A 114 16.14 -0.58 16.53
N GLU A 115 15.82 0.50 17.22
CA GLU A 115 16.44 1.79 16.99
C GLU A 115 17.96 1.56 17.10
N GLU A 116 18.67 1.68 15.97
CA GLU A 116 20.12 1.54 15.87
C GLU A 116 20.83 2.84 16.29
#